data_AF-A0A8J4FPM5-F1
#
_entry.id   AF-A0A8J4FPM5-F1
#
_cell.length_a   1.000
_cell.length_b   1.000
_cell.length_c   1.000
_cell.angle_alpha   90.00
_cell.angle_beta   90.00
_cell.angle_gamma   90.00
#
_symmetry.space_group_name_H-M   'P 1'
#
loop_
_entity.id
_entity.type
_entity.pdbx_description
1 polymer ?
#
loop_
_entity_poly.entity_id
_entity_poly.type
_entity_poly.pdbx_seq_one_letter_code
_entity_poly.pdbx_strand_id
1 'polypeptide(L)'
;ELRAAIRRATLELRFQTVFMGSAFKNKGVQPLLDAVLDYLPCPTEVVNEALDLSADEQRLKLPCSPSGPFVGLAFKLEEGKYGQLMYVRIYSGTLRKGDCVTNMSTNKKV
;
A
#
# COMPACT_ATOMS: atom_id res chain seq x y z
N GLU A 1 10.13 -3.17 -25.40
CA GLU A 1 9.79 -1.74 -25.60
C GLU A 1 8.31 -1.42 -25.36
N LEU A 2 7.37 -2.09 -26.04
CA LEU A 2 5.93 -1.81 -25.89
C LEU A 2 5.39 -1.98 -24.45
N ARG A 3 5.67 -3.10 -23.77
CA ARG A 3 5.20 -3.33 -22.39
C ARG A 3 5.67 -2.24 -21.43
N ALA A 4 6.92 -1.78 -21.56
CA ALA A 4 7.47 -0.71 -20.74
C ALA A 4 6.77 0.64 -21.01
N ALA A 5 6.43 0.94 -22.27
CA ALA A 5 5.67 2.14 -22.61
C ALA A 5 4.26 2.10 -22.02
N ILE A 6 3.57 0.95 -22.12
CA ILE A 6 2.26 0.74 -21.50
C ILE A 6 2.36 0.93 -19.98
N ARG A 7 3.33 0.29 -19.31
CA ARG A 7 3.54 0.45 -17.87
C ARG A 7 3.70 1.92 -17.48
N ARG A 8 4.59 2.67 -18.14
CA ARG A 8 4.77 4.11 -17.84
C ARG A 8 3.47 4.89 -17.95
N ALA A 9 2.71 4.69 -19.02
CA ALA A 9 1.42 5.35 -19.21
C ALA A 9 0.36 4.92 -18.17
N THR A 10 0.38 3.66 -17.74
CA THR A 10 -0.47 3.13 -16.65
C THR A 10 -0.11 3.78 -15.31
N LEU A 11 1.18 3.88 -14.98
CA LEU A 11 1.66 4.51 -13.75
C LEU A 11 1.34 6.01 -13.68
N GLU A 12 1.34 6.69 -14.83
CA GLU A 12 0.93 8.09 -14.97
C GLU A 12 -0.60 8.28 -14.99
N LEU A 13 -1.38 7.19 -14.86
CA LEU A 13 -2.84 7.17 -14.92
C LEU A 13 -3.42 7.69 -16.25
N ARG A 14 -2.64 7.68 -17.34
CA ARG A 14 -3.04 8.14 -18.68
C ARG A 14 -3.54 7.02 -19.59
N PHE A 15 -3.32 5.78 -19.19
CA PHE A 15 -3.70 4.60 -19.94
C PHE A 15 -4.22 3.51 -19.00
N GLN A 16 -5.30 2.84 -19.38
CA GLN A 16 -5.84 1.71 -18.62
C GLN A 16 -5.84 0.46 -19.49
N THR A 17 -5.09 -0.56 -19.07
CA THR A 17 -5.06 -1.86 -19.72
C THR A 17 -6.34 -2.64 -19.42
N VAL A 18 -7.06 -3.09 -20.45
CA VAL A 18 -8.28 -3.90 -20.31
C VAL A 18 -7.97 -5.35 -20.63
N PHE A 19 -8.34 -6.25 -19.72
CA PHE A 19 -8.21 -7.71 -19.87
C PHE A 19 -9.60 -8.36 -19.91
N MET A 20 -9.69 -9.56 -20.46
CA MET A 20 -10.93 -10.34 -20.51
C MET A 20 -10.70 -11.76 -19.99
N GLY A 21 -11.75 -12.36 -19.43
CA GLY A 21 -11.69 -13.72 -18.88
C GLY A 21 -12.97 -14.11 -18.16
N SER A 22 -13.01 -15.33 -17.65
CA SER A 22 -14.05 -15.83 -16.76
C SER A 22 -13.39 -16.56 -15.60
N ALA A 23 -13.42 -15.94 -14.42
CA ALA A 23 -12.88 -16.54 -13.20
C ALA A 23 -13.60 -17.86 -12.87
N PHE A 24 -14.94 -17.90 -13.00
CA PHE A 24 -15.73 -19.10 -12.77
C PHE A 24 -15.33 -20.29 -13.66
N LYS A 25 -14.99 -20.02 -14.93
CA LYS A 25 -14.51 -21.05 -15.88
C LYS A 25 -12.99 -21.25 -15.83
N ASN A 26 -12.28 -20.61 -14.90
CA ASN A 26 -10.82 -20.63 -14.79
C ASN A 26 -10.08 -20.18 -16.07
N LYS A 27 -10.63 -19.21 -16.81
CA LYS A 27 -10.04 -18.69 -18.06
C LYS A 27 -9.61 -17.23 -17.88
N GLY A 28 -8.37 -16.91 -18.22
CA GLY A 28 -7.85 -15.53 -18.19
C GLY A 28 -7.29 -15.07 -16.84
N VAL A 29 -7.38 -15.87 -15.78
CA VAL A 29 -6.83 -15.53 -14.45
C VAL A 29 -5.30 -15.47 -14.48
N GLN A 30 -4.64 -16.43 -15.11
CA GLN A 30 -3.17 -16.45 -15.17
C GLN A 30 -2.62 -15.24 -15.95
N PRO A 31 -3.09 -14.93 -17.18
CA PRO A 31 -2.67 -13.70 -17.87
C PRO A 31 -2.97 -12.41 -17.10
N LEU A 32 -4.06 -12.38 -16.31
CA LEU A 32 -4.37 -11.24 -15.45
C LEU A 32 -3.35 -11.08 -14.32
N LEU A 33 -2.89 -12.17 -13.71
CA LEU A 33 -1.84 -12.12 -12.69
C LEU A 33 -0.48 -11.70 -13.27
N ASP A 34 -0.14 -12.17 -14.47
CA ASP A 34 1.05 -11.70 -15.18
C ASP A 34 0.98 -10.18 -15.44
N ALA A 35 -0.20 -9.69 -15.83
CA ALA A 35 -0.44 -8.27 -16.06
C ALA A 35 -0.30 -7.41 -14.79
N VAL A 36 -0.60 -7.95 -13.61
CA VAL A 36 -0.35 -7.25 -12.34
C VAL A 36 1.14 -6.94 -12.18
N LEU A 37 2.00 -7.92 -12.47
CA LEU A 37 3.46 -7.73 -12.40
C LEU A 37 3.94 -6.77 -13.50
N ASP A 38 3.42 -6.92 -14.72
CA ASP A 38 3.86 -6.11 -15.86
C ASP A 38 3.46 -4.64 -15.73
N TYR A 39 2.26 -4.33 -15.21
CA TYR A 39 1.66 -2.99 -15.37
C TYR A 39 1.31 -2.25 -14.08
N LEU A 40 1.16 -2.93 -12.93
CA LEU A 40 0.81 -2.25 -11.67
C LEU A 40 2.06 -1.80 -10.88
N PRO A 41 1.96 -0.70 -10.09
CA PRO A 41 3.09 -0.15 -9.36
C PRO A 41 3.53 -1.03 -8.20
N CYS A 42 4.82 -1.00 -7.91
CA CYS A 42 5.35 -1.37 -6.62
C CYS A 42 5.24 -0.21 -5.61
N PRO A 43 5.29 -0.45 -4.29
CA PRO A 43 5.13 0.60 -3.27
C PRO A 43 6.10 1.78 -3.40
N THR A 44 7.31 1.56 -3.96
CA THR A 44 8.33 2.58 -4.16
C THR A 44 8.10 3.45 -5.40
N GLU A 45 7.23 3.03 -6.32
CA GLU A 45 6.85 3.80 -7.52
C GLU A 45 5.68 4.75 -7.26
N VAL A 46 5.13 4.76 -6.04
CA VAL A 46 4.03 5.64 -5.62
C VAL A 46 4.52 6.60 -4.54
N VAL A 47 4.19 7.88 -4.69
CA VAL A 47 4.45 8.89 -3.67
C VAL A 47 3.38 8.78 -2.59
N ASN A 48 3.80 8.49 -1.35
CA ASN A 48 2.94 8.48 -0.18
C ASN A 48 3.19 9.73 0.64
N GLU A 49 2.13 10.36 1.14
CA GLU A 49 2.19 11.58 1.93
C GLU A 49 1.45 11.38 3.26
N ALA A 50 1.96 11.99 4.32
CA ALA A 50 1.33 12.11 5.62
C ALA A 50 1.06 13.59 5.92
N LEU A 51 0.23 13.85 6.93
CA LEU A 51 -0.01 15.20 7.47
C LEU A 51 0.76 15.37 8.78
N ASP A 52 1.51 16.44 8.90
CA ASP A 52 2.24 16.78 10.13
C ASP A 52 1.33 17.52 11.12
N LEU A 53 0.93 16.82 12.18
CA LEU A 53 0.06 17.37 13.23
C LEU A 53 0.73 18.49 14.05
N SER A 54 2.06 18.60 14.03
CA SER A 54 2.80 19.64 14.75
C SER A 54 2.99 20.92 13.93
N ALA A 55 2.77 20.84 12.63
CA ALA A 55 3.02 21.91 11.66
C ALA A 55 1.78 22.19 10.80
N ASP A 56 0.62 22.36 11.43
CA ASP A 56 -0.64 22.77 10.75
C ASP A 56 -1.02 21.87 9.57
N GLU A 57 -0.90 20.55 9.73
CA GLU A 57 -1.23 19.54 8.73
C GLU A 57 -0.48 19.68 7.39
N GLN A 58 0.73 20.24 7.43
CA GLN A 58 1.59 20.27 6.24
C GLN A 58 1.86 18.85 5.71
N ARG A 59 1.90 18.73 4.37
CA ARG A 59 2.13 17.45 3.70
C ARG A 59 3.60 17.06 3.78
N LEU A 60 3.87 15.93 4.39
CA LEU A 60 5.18 15.31 4.50
C LEU A 60 5.24 14.07 3.59
N LYS A 61 6.23 14.01 2.70
CA LYS A 61 6.48 12.80 1.90
C LYS A 61 7.07 11.69 2.77
N LEU A 62 6.47 10.51 2.71
CA LEU A 62 6.93 9.33 3.43
C LEU A 62 7.97 8.56 2.60
N PRO A 63 9.16 8.28 3.15
CA PRO A 63 10.13 7.43 2.47
C PRO A 63 9.63 5.97 2.48
N CYS A 64 9.50 5.35 1.31
CA CYS A 64 9.22 3.91 1.23
C CYS A 64 10.49 3.10 1.48
N SER A 65 11.03 3.17 2.71
CA SER A 65 12.27 2.51 3.12
C SER A 65 12.10 1.76 4.44
N PRO A 66 12.61 0.52 4.56
CA PRO A 66 12.52 -0.25 5.80
C PRO A 66 13.37 0.32 6.95
N SER A 67 14.38 1.14 6.63
CA SER A 67 15.24 1.81 7.62
C SER A 67 14.72 3.17 8.08
N GLY A 68 13.61 3.64 7.51
CA GLY A 68 12.99 4.91 7.88
C GLY A 68 12.23 4.85 9.22
N PRO A 69 11.71 5.99 9.70
CA PRO A 69 10.80 6.01 10.85
C PRO A 69 9.55 5.18 10.53
N PHE A 70 9.04 4.45 11.52
CA PHE A 70 7.83 3.65 11.35
C PHE A 70 6.61 4.54 11.15
N VAL A 71 5.93 4.36 10.02
CA VAL A 71 4.63 5.00 9.73
C VAL A 71 3.72 3.96 9.10
N GLY A 72 2.56 3.75 9.72
CA GLY A 72 1.56 2.81 9.23
C GLY A 72 0.13 3.26 9.50
N LEU A 73 -0.80 2.77 8.69
CA LEU A 73 -2.23 3.04 8.80
C LEU A 73 -2.98 1.77 9.18
N ALA A 74 -3.63 1.78 10.34
CA ALA A 74 -4.61 0.78 10.69
C ALA A 74 -5.91 1.07 9.92
N PHE A 75 -6.25 0.23 8.93
CA PHE A 75 -7.36 0.50 8.00
C PHE A 75 -8.55 -0.44 8.19
N LYS A 76 -8.37 -1.56 8.89
CA LYS A 76 -9.45 -2.50 9.18
C LYS A 76 -9.23 -3.16 10.53
N LEU A 77 -10.32 -3.27 11.28
CA LEU A 77 -10.36 -3.98 12.54
C LEU A 77 -11.38 -5.12 12.41
N GLU A 78 -10.99 -6.30 12.87
CA GLU A 78 -11.79 -7.51 12.78
C GLU A 78 -11.79 -8.22 14.13
N GLU A 79 -12.97 -8.49 14.66
CA GLU A 79 -13.14 -9.24 15.91
C GLU A 79 -13.49 -10.68 15.58
N GLY A 80 -12.59 -11.59 15.93
CA GLY A 80 -12.78 -13.02 15.75
C GLY A 80 -12.90 -13.76 17.08
N LYS A 81 -13.19 -15.06 17.00
CA LYS A 81 -13.29 -15.95 18.18
C LYS A 81 -12.02 -15.99 19.04
N TYR A 82 -10.87 -15.64 18.47
CA TYR A 82 -9.55 -15.70 19.11
C TYR A 82 -9.00 -14.32 19.50
N GLY A 83 -9.81 -13.26 19.37
CA GLY A 83 -9.42 -11.89 19.68
C GLY A 83 -9.50 -10.95 18.50
N GLN A 84 -8.94 -9.77 18.69
CA GLN A 84 -9.00 -8.65 17.75
C GLN A 84 -7.80 -8.67 16.80
N LEU A 85 -8.06 -8.59 15.50
CA LEU A 85 -7.05 -8.41 14.46
C LEU A 85 -7.14 -6.99 13.90
N MET A 86 -6.00 -6.32 13.82
CA MET A 86 -5.88 -5.01 13.22
C MET A 86 -5.01 -5.12 11.97
N TYR A 87 -5.59 -4.82 10.82
CA TYR A 87 -4.87 -4.79 9.55
C TYR A 87 -4.19 -3.44 9.39
N VAL A 88 -2.87 -3.48 9.21
CA VAL A 88 -2.03 -2.28 9.10
C VAL A 88 -1.33 -2.28 7.74
N ARG A 89 -1.37 -1.14 7.05
CA ARG A 89 -0.51 -0.86 5.90
C ARG A 89 0.71 -0.09 6.38
N ILE A 90 1.90 -0.65 6.19
CA ILE A 90 3.17 0.04 6.49
C ILE A 90 3.58 0.87 5.27
N TYR A 91 3.90 2.14 5.49
CA TYR A 91 4.38 3.07 4.45
C TYR A 91 5.89 3.29 4.55
N SER A 92 6.42 3.40 5.77
CA SER A 92 7.83 3.62 6.07
C SER A 92 8.24 2.81 7.30
N GLY A 93 9.51 2.43 7.37
CA GLY A 93 10.10 1.72 8.50
C GLY A 93 9.71 0.24 8.57
N THR A 94 9.90 -0.33 9.76
CA THR A 94 9.65 -1.74 10.04
C THR A 94 8.87 -1.86 11.35
N LEU A 95 7.93 -2.80 11.42
CA LEU A 95 7.21 -3.17 12.65
C LEU A 95 7.55 -4.60 13.04
N ARG A 96 8.03 -4.81 14.27
CA ARG A 96 8.39 -6.11 14.83
C ARG A 96 7.49 -6.45 16.01
N LYS A 97 7.41 -7.75 16.32
CA LYS A 97 6.67 -8.23 17.47
C LYS A 97 7.30 -7.70 18.77
N GLY A 98 6.50 -7.04 19.59
CA GLY A 98 6.94 -6.45 20.86
C GLY A 98 7.32 -4.97 20.77
N ASP A 99 7.29 -4.37 19.57
CA ASP A 99 7.49 -2.93 19.41
C ASP A 99 6.33 -2.16 20.03
N CYS A 100 6.64 -1.06 20.70
CA CYS A 100 5.65 -0.09 21.15
C CYS A 100 5.45 0.98 20.08
N VAL A 101 4.22 1.14 19.61
CA VAL A 101 3.84 2.14 18.61
C VAL A 101 3.03 3.25 19.26
N THR A 102 3.05 4.45 18.67
CA THR A 102 2.21 5.57 19.14
C THR A 102 1.07 5.78 18.16
N ASN A 103 -0.16 5.74 18.65
CA ASN A 103 -1.32 6.12 17.86
C ASN A 103 -1.40 7.65 17.81
N MET A 104 -1.06 8.22 16.65
CA MET A 104 -1.00 9.68 16.45
C MET A 104 -2.35 10.39 16.62
N SER A 105 -3.48 9.69 16.44
CA SER A 105 -4.81 10.29 16.62
C SER A 105 -5.22 10.41 18.09
N THR A 106 -4.65 9.57 18.98
CA THR A 106 -4.99 9.56 20.41
C THR A 106 -3.81 9.91 21.32
N ASN A 107 -2.61 10.04 20.76
CA ASN A 107 -1.33 10.17 21.47
C ASN A 107 -1.08 9.08 22.53
N LYS A 108 -1.71 7.91 22.38
CA LYS A 108 -1.52 6.76 23.27
C LYS A 108 -0.46 5.82 22.70
N LYS A 109 0.39 5.29 23.58
CA LYS A 109 1.29 4.18 23.25
C LYS A 109 0.53 2.85 23.30
N VAL A 110 0.78 2.00 22.32
CA VAL A 110 0.17 0.67 22.15
C VAL A 110 1.29 -0.36 21.93
#